data_AF-A0A962Y9C7-F1
#
_entry.id   AF-A0A962Y9C7-F1
#
_cell.length_a   1.000
_cell.length_b   1.000
_cell.length_c   1.000
_cell.angle_alpha   90.00
_cell.angle_beta   90.00
_cell.angle_gamma   90.00
#
_symmetry.space_group_name_H-M   'P 1'
#
loop_
_entity.id
_entity.type
_entity.pdbx_description
1 polymer ?
#
loop_
_entity_poly.entity_id
_entity_poly.type
_entity_poly.pdbx_seq_one_letter_code
_entity_poly.pdbx_strand_id
1 'polypeptide(L)'
;DSTLLHNSASLIAQDILQTIQRETRLSASAGVSYNKFLAKLASEVNKPNGFYLITPEQGPAFVEQLPIGKFHGIGKKTEAKMQQLGIRTGADLKNWPLERLLQTFGKVGQHFYHIARGLDARPVVSERPYKSLGSETTFEKDLDAVDEMLQQLRQLAADVVENLQRKQLRGYTVTLKVKFDDFQQVTRSQTVSQPLLTLQDIDRWLPELLRRTEAGARKVRLLGVTVSNFAEPASTGGMRQLELF
;
A
#
# COMPACT_ATOMS: atom_id res chain seq x y z
N ASP A 1 -23.11 -9.45 -13.24
CA ASP A 1 -24.04 -8.60 -12.47
C ASP A 1 -24.56 -9.31 -11.25
N SER A 2 -24.87 -8.56 -10.19
CA SER A 2 -25.37 -9.11 -8.93
C SER A 2 -26.90 -9.24 -8.99
N THR A 3 -27.44 -10.33 -8.43
CA THR A 3 -28.89 -10.53 -8.29
C THR A 3 -29.44 -9.94 -6.99
N LEU A 4 -28.58 -9.47 -6.09
CA LEU A 4 -28.96 -8.89 -4.81
C LEU A 4 -29.60 -7.51 -5.02
N LEU A 5 -30.67 -7.23 -4.25
CA LEU A 5 -31.32 -5.92 -4.14
C LEU A 5 -31.51 -5.21 -5.51
N HIS A 6 -32.03 -5.97 -6.48
CA HIS A 6 -32.31 -5.48 -7.84
C HIS A 6 -31.09 -4.87 -8.56
N ASN A 7 -29.89 -5.37 -8.27
CA ASN A 7 -28.62 -4.88 -8.79
C ASN A 7 -28.36 -3.37 -8.48
N SER A 8 -28.99 -2.85 -7.43
CA SER A 8 -28.82 -1.46 -6.99
C SER A 8 -27.65 -1.33 -6.04
N ALA A 9 -26.54 -0.75 -6.51
CA ALA A 9 -25.36 -0.51 -5.69
C ALA A 9 -25.66 0.35 -4.45
N SER A 10 -26.61 1.29 -4.53
CA SER A 10 -27.03 2.11 -3.40
C SER A 10 -27.75 1.31 -2.31
N LEU A 11 -28.67 0.41 -2.71
CA LEU A 11 -29.38 -0.45 -1.75
C LEU A 11 -28.41 -1.45 -1.11
N ILE A 12 -27.52 -2.04 -1.90
CA ILE A 12 -26.47 -2.94 -1.39
C ILE A 12 -25.58 -2.22 -0.37
N ALA A 13 -25.14 -1.00 -0.66
CA ALA A 13 -24.32 -0.23 0.27
C ALA A 13 -25.06 0.07 1.59
N GLN A 14 -26.34 0.43 1.53
CA GLN A 14 -27.15 0.69 2.72
C GLN A 14 -27.37 -0.56 3.57
N ASP A 15 -27.66 -1.69 2.93
CA ASP A 15 -27.81 -3.00 3.61
C ASP A 15 -26.51 -3.42 4.31
N ILE A 16 -25.35 -3.21 3.67
CA ILE A 16 -24.03 -3.43 4.29
C ILE A 16 -23.85 -2.55 5.53
N LEU A 17 -24.17 -1.25 5.45
CA LEU A 17 -24.04 -0.34 6.60
C LEU A 17 -24.93 -0.77 7.77
N GLN A 18 -26.18 -1.15 7.50
CA GLN A 18 -27.11 -1.65 8.52
C GLN A 18 -26.60 -2.96 9.14
N THR A 19 -26.08 -3.88 8.33
CA THR A 19 -25.53 -5.16 8.77
C THR A 19 -24.31 -4.95 9.68
N ILE A 20 -23.37 -4.08 9.28
CA ILE A 20 -22.20 -3.74 10.12
C ILE A 20 -22.66 -3.21 11.49
N GLN A 21 -23.60 -2.26 11.52
CA GLN A 21 -24.10 -1.69 12.77
C GLN A 21 -24.80 -2.75 13.64
N ARG A 22 -25.60 -3.64 13.04
CA ARG A 22 -26.32 -4.70 13.74
C ARG A 22 -25.38 -5.73 14.37
N GLU A 23 -24.38 -6.18 13.60
CA GLU A 23 -23.51 -7.29 14.00
C GLU A 23 -22.35 -6.86 14.88
N THR A 24 -21.79 -5.66 14.62
CA THR A 24 -20.57 -5.21 15.30
C THR A 24 -20.79 -4.06 16.28
N ARG A 25 -21.97 -3.40 16.22
CA ARG A 25 -22.28 -2.13 16.92
C ARG A 25 -21.36 -0.97 16.57
N LEU A 26 -20.62 -1.08 15.46
CA LEU A 26 -19.75 -0.02 14.93
C LEU A 26 -20.44 0.72 13.79
N SER A 27 -20.21 2.04 13.70
CA SER A 27 -20.66 2.85 12.56
C SER A 27 -19.69 2.74 11.39
N ALA A 28 -20.22 2.70 10.17
CA ALA A 28 -19.44 2.74 8.93
C ALA A 28 -19.97 3.81 7.97
N SER A 29 -19.22 4.14 6.92
CA SER A 29 -19.70 5.02 5.85
C SER A 29 -19.36 4.43 4.50
N ALA A 30 -20.24 4.64 3.53
CA ALA A 30 -20.12 4.05 2.20
C ALA A 30 -20.20 5.11 1.11
N GLY A 31 -19.34 4.96 0.10
CA GLY A 31 -19.37 5.76 -1.12
C GLY A 31 -19.59 4.84 -2.32
N VAL A 32 -20.53 5.20 -3.18
CA VAL A 32 -20.80 4.46 -4.42
C VAL A 32 -20.48 5.37 -5.61
N SER A 33 -19.79 4.80 -6.60
CA SER A 33 -19.58 5.44 -7.90
C SER A 33 -19.15 4.39 -8.94
N TYR A 34 -18.93 4.83 -10.17
CA TYR A 34 -18.59 3.99 -11.32
C TYR A 34 -17.11 3.60 -11.40
N ASN A 35 -16.26 4.14 -10.51
CA ASN A 35 -14.86 3.71 -10.38
C ASN A 35 -14.34 3.86 -8.95
N LYS A 36 -13.18 3.24 -8.68
CA LYS A 36 -12.59 3.18 -7.33
C LYS A 36 -12.20 4.53 -6.77
N PHE A 37 -11.66 5.42 -7.60
CA PHE A 37 -11.25 6.76 -7.19
C PHE A 37 -12.45 7.57 -6.69
N LEU A 38 -13.52 7.65 -7.47
CA LEU A 38 -14.72 8.40 -7.10
C LEU A 38 -15.49 7.74 -5.96
N ALA A 39 -15.58 6.40 -5.92
CA ALA A 39 -16.22 5.71 -4.81
C ALA A 39 -15.50 6.01 -3.48
N LYS A 40 -14.17 6.08 -3.49
CA LYS A 40 -13.37 6.45 -2.30
C LYS A 40 -13.54 7.92 -1.91
N LEU A 41 -13.77 8.82 -2.87
CA LEU A 41 -14.07 10.22 -2.58
C LEU A 41 -15.48 10.36 -1.99
N ALA A 42 -16.48 9.71 -2.60
CA ALA A 42 -17.85 9.68 -2.13
C ALA A 42 -17.95 9.23 -0.66
N SER A 43 -17.14 8.23 -0.26
CA SER A 43 -17.17 7.69 1.10
C SER A 43 -16.74 8.69 2.18
N GLU A 44 -16.12 9.81 1.83
CA GLU A 44 -15.70 10.86 2.78
C GLU A 44 -16.71 12.00 2.91
N VAL A 45 -17.65 12.14 1.96
CA VAL A 45 -18.51 13.33 1.86
C VAL A 45 -19.45 13.46 3.06
N ASN A 46 -20.15 12.38 3.40
CA ASN A 46 -21.17 12.38 4.46
C ASN A 46 -20.69 11.67 5.74
N LYS A 47 -19.38 11.65 6.02
CA LYS A 47 -18.91 11.07 7.30
C LYS A 47 -19.28 11.96 8.49
N PRO A 48 -19.51 11.38 9.68
CA PRO A 48 -19.55 9.95 10.00
C PRO A 48 -20.92 9.30 9.73
N ASN A 49 -20.97 7.96 9.69
CA ASN A 49 -22.19 7.15 9.53
C ASN A 49 -23.07 7.47 8.30
N GLY A 50 -22.47 7.95 7.20
CA GLY A 50 -23.21 8.38 6.02
C GLY A 50 -23.00 7.54 4.77
N PHE A 51 -23.86 7.80 3.81
CA PHE A 51 -23.82 7.26 2.46
C PHE A 51 -23.78 8.42 1.45
N TYR A 52 -23.02 8.26 0.36
CA TYR A 52 -23.02 9.20 -0.75
C TYR A 52 -22.82 8.49 -2.09
N LEU A 53 -23.53 8.95 -3.12
CA LEU A 53 -23.45 8.44 -4.49
C LEU A 53 -22.92 9.55 -5.40
N ILE A 54 -21.88 9.24 -6.18
CA ILE A 54 -21.42 10.08 -7.29
C ILE A 54 -21.76 9.35 -8.59
N THR A 55 -22.70 9.89 -9.36
CA THR A 55 -23.10 9.32 -10.65
C THR A 55 -22.10 9.68 -11.77
N PRO A 56 -22.13 8.98 -12.93
CA PRO A 56 -21.31 9.33 -14.10
C PRO A 56 -21.42 10.79 -14.54
N GLU A 57 -22.62 11.37 -14.45
CA GLU A 57 -22.91 12.75 -14.83
C GLU A 57 -22.31 13.76 -13.84
N GLN A 58 -22.24 13.38 -12.56
CA GLN A 58 -21.71 14.22 -11.48
C GLN A 58 -20.17 14.14 -11.38
N GLY A 59 -19.58 13.00 -11.73
CA GLY A 59 -18.17 12.68 -11.49
C GLY A 59 -17.18 13.76 -11.97
N PRO A 60 -17.19 14.14 -13.27
CA PRO A 60 -16.26 15.15 -13.79
C PRO A 60 -16.35 16.49 -13.05
N ALA A 61 -17.55 17.04 -12.86
CA ALA A 61 -17.75 18.32 -12.19
C ALA A 61 -17.36 18.26 -10.70
N PHE A 62 -17.66 17.14 -10.03
CA PHE A 62 -17.27 16.89 -8.65
C PHE A 62 -15.74 16.94 -8.47
N VAL A 63 -15.00 16.32 -9.39
CA VAL A 63 -13.54 16.28 -9.36
C VAL A 63 -12.94 17.66 -9.59
N GLU A 64 -13.46 18.43 -10.54
CA GLU A 64 -12.94 19.75 -10.89
C GLU A 64 -12.96 20.72 -9.70
N GLN A 65 -14.01 20.66 -8.89
CA GLN A 65 -14.20 21.53 -7.72
C GLN A 65 -13.35 21.11 -6.51
N LEU A 66 -12.80 19.90 -6.53
CA LEU A 66 -12.13 19.32 -5.37
C LEU A 66 -10.70 19.90 -5.20
N PRO A 67 -10.31 20.34 -3.99
CA PRO A 67 -8.92 20.69 -3.69
C PRO A 67 -7.99 19.49 -3.92
N ILE A 68 -6.80 19.72 -4.47
CA ILE A 68 -5.93 18.63 -4.92
C ILE A 68 -5.46 17.71 -3.77
N GLY A 69 -5.31 18.26 -2.57
CA GLY A 69 -4.99 17.47 -1.36
C GLY A 69 -6.07 16.50 -0.90
N LYS A 70 -7.30 16.61 -1.43
CA LYS A 70 -8.40 15.67 -1.15
C LYS A 70 -8.42 14.49 -2.13
N PHE A 71 -7.65 14.52 -3.20
CA PHE A 71 -7.57 13.40 -4.15
C PHE A 71 -6.94 12.19 -3.48
N HIS A 72 -7.65 11.05 -3.51
CA HIS A 72 -7.08 9.80 -3.04
C HIS A 72 -5.84 9.41 -3.87
N GLY A 73 -4.68 9.29 -3.22
CA GLY A 73 -3.40 9.00 -3.85
C GLY A 73 -2.46 10.21 -3.97
N ILE A 74 -2.93 11.42 -3.63
CA ILE A 74 -2.09 12.62 -3.53
C ILE A 74 -1.80 12.89 -2.05
N GLY A 75 -0.56 12.64 -1.62
CA GLY A 75 -0.10 12.93 -0.26
C GLY A 75 0.49 14.34 -0.13
N LYS A 76 0.71 14.81 1.10
CA LYS A 76 1.20 16.16 1.45
C LYS A 76 2.39 16.65 0.61
N LYS A 77 3.37 15.78 0.33
CA LYS A 77 4.56 16.13 -0.49
C LYS A 77 4.18 16.41 -1.95
N THR A 78 3.36 15.55 -2.54
CA THR A 78 2.88 15.72 -3.92
C THR A 78 1.97 16.92 -4.03
N GLU A 79 1.07 17.11 -3.06
CA GLU A 79 0.22 18.29 -2.97
C GLU A 79 1.06 19.58 -2.92
N ALA A 80 2.05 19.67 -2.04
CA ALA A 80 2.92 20.85 -1.96
C ALA A 80 3.63 21.13 -3.29
N LYS A 81 4.14 20.09 -3.96
CA LYS A 81 4.75 20.22 -5.30
C LYS A 81 3.73 20.71 -6.34
N MET A 82 2.51 20.19 -6.32
CA MET A 82 1.43 20.61 -7.21
C MET A 82 1.04 22.08 -6.97
N GLN A 83 0.91 22.49 -5.71
CA GLN A 83 0.60 23.87 -5.35
C GLN A 83 1.70 24.85 -5.80
N GLN A 84 2.98 24.49 -5.70
CA GLN A 84 4.10 25.28 -6.22
C GLN A 84 4.04 25.46 -7.75
N LEU A 85 3.45 24.49 -8.45
CA LEU A 85 3.22 24.53 -9.89
C LEU A 85 1.88 25.19 -10.27
N GLY A 86 1.17 25.77 -9.31
CA GLY A 86 -0.13 26.43 -9.52
C GLY A 86 -1.32 25.48 -9.59
N ILE A 87 -1.14 24.19 -9.34
CA ILE A 87 -2.21 23.19 -9.33
C ILE A 87 -2.82 23.14 -7.92
N ARG A 88 -3.99 23.74 -7.72
CA ARG A 88 -4.68 23.78 -6.42
C ARG A 88 -5.96 22.95 -6.39
N THR A 89 -6.61 22.81 -7.53
CA THR A 89 -7.90 22.13 -7.70
C THR A 89 -7.82 21.04 -8.75
N GLY A 90 -8.85 20.19 -8.82
CA GLY A 90 -9.01 19.25 -9.92
C GLY A 90 -9.12 19.93 -11.28
N ALA A 91 -9.76 21.10 -11.35
CA ALA A 91 -9.83 21.90 -12.58
C ALA A 91 -8.44 22.34 -13.06
N ASP A 92 -7.58 22.81 -12.14
CA ASP A 92 -6.21 23.17 -12.47
C ASP A 92 -5.45 21.95 -13.00
N LEU A 93 -5.57 20.80 -12.32
CA LEU A 93 -4.89 19.57 -12.75
C LEU A 93 -5.41 19.07 -14.10
N LYS A 94 -6.71 19.19 -14.37
CA LYS A 94 -7.32 18.81 -15.64
C LYS A 94 -6.73 19.60 -16.81
N ASN A 95 -6.42 20.87 -16.61
CA ASN A 95 -5.82 21.75 -17.62
C ASN A 95 -4.36 21.43 -17.94
N TRP A 96 -3.69 20.59 -17.15
CA TRP A 96 -2.32 20.19 -17.45
C TRP A 96 -2.27 19.13 -18.57
N PRO A 97 -1.39 19.31 -19.58
CA PRO A 97 -1.16 18.30 -20.61
C PRO A 97 -0.52 17.04 -20.02
N LEU A 98 -0.82 15.88 -20.62
CA LEU A 98 -0.31 14.58 -20.17
C LEU A 98 1.23 14.56 -20.18
N GLU A 99 1.86 15.12 -21.21
CA GLU A 99 3.31 15.16 -21.39
C GLU A 99 3.97 15.90 -20.24
N ARG A 100 3.40 17.04 -19.82
CA ARG A 100 3.91 17.83 -18.68
C ARG A 100 3.78 17.06 -17.37
N LEU A 101 2.67 16.35 -17.17
CA LEU A 101 2.46 15.52 -15.98
C LEU A 101 3.45 14.35 -15.93
N LEU A 102 3.72 13.70 -17.06
CA LEU A 102 4.71 12.63 -17.17
C LEU A 102 6.13 13.14 -16.91
N GLN A 103 6.51 14.28 -17.48
CA GLN A 103 7.81 14.90 -17.23
C GLN A 103 8.00 15.28 -15.74
N THR A 104 6.94 15.78 -15.10
CA THR A 104 7.03 16.33 -13.73
C THR A 104 6.89 15.27 -12.64
N PHE A 105 6.04 14.27 -12.84
CA PHE A 105 5.68 13.27 -11.83
C PHE A 105 6.08 11.84 -12.24
N GLY A 106 6.62 11.63 -13.44
CA GLY A 106 6.94 10.31 -13.96
C GLY A 106 5.68 9.50 -14.27
N LYS A 107 5.76 8.17 -14.10
CA LYS A 107 4.67 7.24 -14.46
C LYS A 107 3.33 7.56 -13.77
N VAL A 108 3.34 8.09 -12.54
CA VAL A 108 2.10 8.47 -11.83
C VAL A 108 1.42 9.70 -12.44
N GLY A 109 2.12 10.49 -13.27
CA GLY A 109 1.52 11.61 -14.01
C GLY A 109 0.38 11.16 -14.92
N GLN A 110 0.47 9.96 -15.50
CA GLN A 110 -0.63 9.36 -16.25
C GLN A 110 -1.86 9.14 -15.36
N HIS A 111 -1.67 8.65 -14.13
CA HIS A 111 -2.78 8.47 -13.20
C HIS A 111 -3.44 9.82 -12.85
N PHE A 112 -2.66 10.85 -12.56
CA PHE A 112 -3.16 12.20 -12.27
C PHE A 112 -3.99 12.78 -13.41
N TYR A 113 -3.53 12.60 -14.66
CA TYR A 113 -4.25 13.04 -15.84
C TYR A 113 -5.67 12.43 -15.94
N HIS A 114 -5.79 11.14 -15.66
CA HIS A 114 -7.08 10.41 -15.73
C HIS A 114 -8.01 10.75 -14.56
N ILE A 115 -7.52 10.74 -13.32
CA ILE A 115 -8.39 10.99 -12.17
C ILE A 115 -8.92 12.43 -12.13
N ALA A 116 -8.17 13.41 -12.65
CA ALA A 116 -8.65 14.78 -12.83
C ALA A 116 -9.81 14.91 -13.83
N ARG A 117 -10.07 13.86 -14.63
CA ARG A 117 -11.19 13.74 -15.56
C ARG A 117 -12.24 12.75 -15.05
N GLY A 118 -12.16 12.32 -13.79
CA GLY A 118 -13.06 11.32 -13.21
C GLY A 118 -12.87 9.91 -13.77
N LEU A 119 -11.70 9.60 -14.35
CA LEU A 119 -11.41 8.30 -14.95
C LEU A 119 -10.45 7.49 -14.09
N ASP A 120 -10.84 6.25 -13.80
CA ASP A 120 -9.98 5.26 -13.13
C ASP A 120 -10.35 3.84 -13.59
N ALA A 121 -9.57 3.28 -14.50
CA ALA A 121 -9.80 1.96 -15.09
C ALA A 121 -9.31 0.80 -14.21
N ARG A 122 -8.78 1.06 -13.00
CA ARG A 122 -8.26 -0.01 -12.15
C ARG A 122 -9.40 -0.92 -11.69
N PRO A 123 -9.34 -2.24 -11.96
CA PRO A 123 -10.37 -3.15 -11.51
C PRO A 123 -10.39 -3.28 -9.99
N VAL A 124 -11.54 -3.70 -9.45
CA VAL A 124 -11.60 -4.27 -8.11
C VAL A 124 -10.91 -5.63 -8.18
N VAL A 125 -9.89 -5.82 -7.35
CA VAL A 125 -9.11 -7.05 -7.28
C VAL A 125 -9.24 -7.54 -5.85
N SER A 126 -10.01 -8.62 -5.64
CA SER A 126 -10.29 -9.22 -4.34
C SER A 126 -9.08 -9.95 -3.76
N GLU A 127 -8.23 -10.51 -4.63
CA GLU A 127 -7.07 -11.31 -4.25
C GLU A 127 -5.79 -10.69 -4.79
N ARG A 128 -4.82 -10.46 -3.91
CA ARG A 128 -3.50 -9.95 -4.30
C ARG A 128 -2.43 -10.84 -3.70
N PRO A 129 -1.52 -11.40 -4.51
CA PRO A 129 -0.41 -12.15 -3.97
C PRO A 129 0.46 -11.23 -3.10
N TYR A 130 0.93 -11.76 -1.98
CA TYR A 130 1.90 -11.07 -1.14
C TYR A 130 3.18 -10.85 -1.95
N LYS A 131 3.80 -9.67 -1.83
CA LYS A 131 5.12 -9.37 -2.43
C LYS A 131 6.25 -9.40 -1.41
N SER A 132 5.90 -9.15 -0.16
CA SER A 132 6.80 -9.15 0.98
C SER A 132 5.99 -9.38 2.26
N LEU A 133 6.66 -9.85 3.30
CA LEU A 133 6.13 -9.98 4.64
C LEU A 133 7.19 -9.54 5.63
N GLY A 134 6.85 -8.62 6.53
CA GLY A 134 7.81 -8.07 7.49
C GLY A 134 7.17 -7.71 8.82
N SER A 135 8.01 -7.59 9.84
CA SER A 135 7.71 -7.06 11.17
C SER A 135 8.68 -5.92 11.46
N GLU A 136 8.18 -4.82 12.01
CA GLU A 136 9.00 -3.67 12.40
C GLU A 136 8.45 -3.01 13.66
N THR A 137 9.35 -2.49 14.49
CA THR A 137 9.02 -1.85 15.76
C THR A 137 9.72 -0.50 15.87
N THR A 138 8.96 0.55 16.16
CA THR A 138 9.51 1.83 16.65
C THR A 138 9.63 1.73 18.16
N PHE A 139 10.83 1.97 18.68
CA PHE A 139 11.09 1.86 20.11
C PHE A 139 10.68 3.14 20.84
N GLU A 140 10.27 3.00 22.11
CA GLU A 140 9.96 4.15 22.98
C GLU A 140 11.22 4.98 23.29
N LYS A 141 12.34 4.29 23.50
CA LYS A 141 13.68 4.85 23.65
C LYS A 141 14.56 4.37 22.51
N ASP A 142 15.29 5.27 21.88
CA ASP A 142 16.22 4.91 20.82
C ASP A 142 17.36 4.03 21.37
N LEU A 143 17.70 2.98 20.63
CA LEU A 143 18.72 1.98 20.99
C LEU A 143 20.11 2.44 20.57
N ASP A 144 21.14 2.14 21.36
CA ASP A 144 22.55 2.41 21.03
C ASP A 144 23.44 1.15 21.11
N ALA A 145 23.04 0.13 21.86
CA ALA A 145 23.76 -1.13 21.97
C ALA A 145 23.43 -2.12 20.84
N VAL A 146 24.47 -2.58 20.13
CA VAL A 146 24.33 -3.55 19.01
C VAL A 146 23.71 -4.87 19.47
N ASP A 147 24.07 -5.37 20.65
CA ASP A 147 23.53 -6.63 21.17
C ASP A 147 22.03 -6.55 21.44
N GLU A 148 21.57 -5.41 21.96
CA GLU A 148 20.14 -5.14 22.15
C GLU A 148 19.41 -5.09 20.79
N MET A 149 19.99 -4.41 19.79
CA MET A 149 19.42 -4.37 18.44
C MET A 149 19.29 -5.77 17.82
N LEU A 150 20.30 -6.63 17.99
CA LEU A 150 20.26 -8.01 17.48
C LEU A 150 19.21 -8.86 18.20
N GLN A 151 19.04 -8.67 19.52
CA GLN A 151 17.97 -9.32 20.27
C GLN A 151 16.58 -8.90 19.75
N GLN A 152 16.36 -7.61 19.51
CA GLN A 152 15.12 -7.11 18.95
C GLN A 152 14.87 -7.63 17.54
N LEU A 153 15.89 -7.65 16.68
CA LEU A 153 15.78 -8.18 15.32
C LEU A 153 15.45 -9.67 15.29
N ARG A 154 15.93 -10.46 16.25
CA ARG A 154 15.55 -11.88 16.38
C ARG A 154 14.07 -12.07 16.70
N GLN A 155 13.51 -11.23 17.57
CA GLN A 155 12.08 -11.26 17.88
C GLN A 155 11.26 -10.93 16.63
N LEU A 156 11.62 -9.85 15.92
CA LEU A 156 10.97 -9.49 14.66
C LEU A 156 11.11 -10.58 13.58
N ALA A 157 12.27 -11.23 13.49
CA ALA A 157 12.48 -12.34 12.57
C ALA A 157 11.61 -13.56 12.92
N ALA A 158 11.40 -13.85 14.22
CA ALA A 158 10.52 -14.92 14.66
C ALA A 158 9.07 -14.65 14.23
N ASP A 159 8.57 -13.43 14.43
CA ASP A 159 7.23 -13.02 13.97
C ASP A 159 7.09 -13.20 12.45
N VAL A 160 8.12 -12.82 11.69
CA VAL A 160 8.13 -12.98 10.23
C VAL A 160 8.06 -14.45 9.84
N VAL A 161 8.82 -15.32 10.50
CA VAL A 161 8.81 -16.77 10.22
C VAL A 161 7.45 -17.38 10.52
N GLU A 162 6.85 -17.08 11.67
CA GLU A 162 5.50 -17.57 12.02
C GLU A 162 4.48 -17.16 10.95
N ASN A 163 4.55 -15.90 10.50
CA ASN A 163 3.69 -15.37 9.47
C ASN A 163 3.91 -16.01 8.09
N LEU A 164 5.16 -16.29 7.72
CA LEU A 164 5.51 -17.00 6.49
C LEU A 164 4.92 -18.40 6.49
N GLN A 165 5.06 -19.14 7.61
CA GLN A 165 4.50 -20.48 7.77
C GLN A 165 2.98 -20.48 7.67
N ARG A 166 2.32 -19.58 8.41
CA ARG A 166 0.85 -19.45 8.40
C ARG A 166 0.29 -19.15 7.01
N LYS A 167 1.00 -18.36 6.21
CA LYS A 167 0.59 -17.99 4.84
C LYS A 167 1.19 -18.92 3.77
N GLN A 168 1.95 -19.93 4.17
CA GLN A 168 2.65 -20.88 3.28
C GLN A 168 3.52 -20.18 2.21
N LEU A 169 4.16 -19.07 2.59
CA LEU A 169 5.01 -18.28 1.70
C LEU A 169 6.47 -18.72 1.82
N ARG A 170 7.16 -18.79 0.68
CA ARG A 170 8.60 -19.12 0.61
C ARG A 170 9.35 -17.99 -0.06
N GLY A 171 10.13 -17.23 0.73
CA GLY A 171 10.88 -16.08 0.25
C GLY A 171 12.38 -16.31 0.24
N TYR A 172 13.09 -15.57 -0.60
CA TYR A 172 14.53 -15.75 -0.82
C TYR A 172 15.36 -14.52 -0.47
N THR A 173 14.71 -13.41 -0.12
CA THR A 173 15.41 -12.15 0.21
C THR A 173 15.02 -11.66 1.59
N VAL A 174 15.98 -11.62 2.51
CA VAL A 174 15.85 -10.94 3.81
C VAL A 174 16.30 -9.49 3.64
N THR A 175 15.52 -8.56 4.21
CA THR A 175 15.82 -7.13 4.25
C THR A 175 15.75 -6.63 5.68
N LEU A 176 16.85 -6.07 6.17
CA LEU A 176 16.93 -5.26 7.36
C LEU A 176 16.55 -3.82 7.02
N LYS A 177 15.72 -3.21 7.86
CA LYS A 177 15.45 -1.77 7.88
C LYS A 177 15.94 -1.19 9.21
N VAL A 178 16.67 -0.10 9.14
CA VAL A 178 17.10 0.70 10.29
C VAL A 178 16.62 2.12 10.08
N LYS A 179 15.98 2.71 11.09
CA LYS A 179 15.67 4.13 11.15
C LYS A 179 16.38 4.75 12.34
N PHE A 180 17.10 5.83 12.12
CA PHE A 180 17.85 6.53 13.15
C PHE A 180 16.98 7.57 13.88
N ASP A 181 17.53 8.13 14.96
CA ASP A 181 16.93 9.17 15.79
C ASP A 181 16.54 10.45 15.02
N ASP A 182 17.29 10.81 13.98
CA ASP A 182 16.99 11.90 13.04
C ASP A 182 15.98 11.54 11.94
N PHE A 183 15.34 10.37 12.05
CA PHE A 183 14.36 9.81 11.10
C PHE A 183 14.91 9.43 9.72
N GLN A 184 16.22 9.53 9.47
CA GLN A 184 16.83 8.93 8.29
C GLN A 184 16.70 7.41 8.36
N GLN A 185 16.51 6.77 7.20
CA GLN A 185 16.36 5.32 7.12
C GLN A 185 17.31 4.72 6.09
N VAL A 186 17.81 3.54 6.41
CA VAL A 186 18.62 2.71 5.51
C VAL A 186 18.08 1.29 5.50
N THR A 187 18.20 0.63 4.35
CA THR A 187 17.90 -0.80 4.22
C THR A 187 19.11 -1.56 3.71
N ARG A 188 19.27 -2.79 4.17
CA ARG A 188 20.28 -3.74 3.68
C ARG A 188 19.61 -5.08 3.46
N SER A 189 19.89 -5.72 2.34
CA SER A 189 19.25 -6.97 1.97
C SER A 189 20.26 -8.03 1.55
N GLN A 190 19.91 -9.29 1.76
CA GLN A 190 20.62 -10.44 1.25
C GLN A 190 19.63 -11.37 0.55
N THR A 191 19.95 -11.76 -0.68
CA THR A 191 19.23 -12.82 -1.40
C THR A 191 20.03 -14.12 -1.31
N VAL A 192 19.32 -15.22 -1.09
CA VAL A 192 19.89 -16.56 -0.94
C VAL A 192 19.27 -17.52 -1.96
N SER A 193 19.95 -18.64 -2.23
CA SER A 193 19.49 -19.67 -3.17
C SER A 193 18.46 -20.63 -2.57
N GLN A 194 18.44 -20.78 -1.24
CA GLN A 194 17.50 -21.62 -0.50
C GLN A 194 16.43 -20.74 0.16
N PRO A 195 15.17 -21.19 0.26
CA PRO A 195 14.11 -20.40 0.87
C PRO A 195 14.37 -20.17 2.36
N LEU A 196 14.02 -18.99 2.85
CA LEU A 196 14.10 -18.60 4.27
C LEU A 196 12.86 -19.13 4.99
N LEU A 197 12.98 -20.28 5.67
CA LEU A 197 11.85 -20.99 6.27
C LEU A 197 11.87 -20.99 7.80
N THR A 198 13.05 -20.79 8.39
CA THR A 198 13.27 -20.85 9.84
C THR A 198 13.89 -19.56 10.35
N LEU A 199 13.82 -19.37 11.67
CA LEU A 199 14.49 -18.25 12.33
C LEU A 199 16.01 -18.28 12.07
N GLN A 200 16.62 -19.47 12.09
CA GLN A 200 18.05 -19.63 11.87
C GLN A 200 18.48 -19.19 10.45
N ASP A 201 17.64 -19.41 9.44
CA ASP A 201 17.91 -18.98 8.06
C ASP A 201 18.01 -17.45 7.94
N ILE A 202 17.23 -16.73 8.74
CA ILE A 202 17.20 -15.26 8.78
C ILE A 202 18.27 -14.71 9.73
N ASP A 203 18.35 -15.25 10.95
CA ASP A 203 19.19 -14.74 12.04
C ASP A 203 20.67 -14.67 11.66
N ARG A 204 21.15 -15.67 10.92
CA ARG A 204 22.54 -15.70 10.42
C ARG A 204 22.95 -14.50 9.57
N TRP A 205 21.99 -13.80 8.96
CA TRP A 205 22.25 -12.62 8.13
C TRP A 205 22.12 -11.31 8.89
N LEU A 206 21.40 -11.28 10.02
CA LEU A 206 21.11 -10.04 10.74
C LEU A 206 22.38 -9.29 11.20
N PRO A 207 23.41 -9.93 11.80
CA PRO A 207 24.63 -9.23 12.20
C PRO A 207 25.37 -8.59 11.03
N GLU A 208 25.47 -9.31 9.91
CA GLU A 208 26.14 -8.83 8.70
C GLU A 208 25.38 -7.65 8.08
N LEU A 209 24.05 -7.74 7.99
CA LEU A 209 23.22 -6.67 7.45
C LEU A 209 23.27 -5.43 8.35
N LEU A 210 23.28 -5.60 9.67
CA LEU A 210 23.36 -4.52 10.64
C LEU A 210 24.71 -3.80 10.57
N ARG A 211 25.82 -4.55 10.46
CA ARG A 211 27.18 -3.99 10.32
C ARG A 211 27.36 -3.15 9.06
N ARG A 212 26.56 -3.38 8.02
CA ARG A 212 26.56 -2.58 6.78
C ARG A 212 25.77 -1.26 6.91
N THR A 213 25.37 -0.90 8.13
CA THR A 213 24.69 0.36 8.47
C THR A 213 25.49 1.13 9.51
N GLU A 214 25.01 2.30 9.91
CA GLU A 214 25.60 3.11 10.98
C GLU A 214 25.02 2.76 12.37
N ALA A 215 24.29 1.65 12.50
CA ALA A 215 23.75 1.19 13.78
C ALA A 215 24.88 0.85 14.77
N GLY A 216 24.78 1.37 16.00
CA GLY A 216 25.84 1.31 17.01
C GLY A 216 26.77 2.53 17.02
N ALA A 217 26.88 3.26 15.91
CA ALA A 217 27.48 4.60 15.88
C ALA A 217 26.41 5.69 16.03
N ARG A 218 25.21 5.45 15.51
CA ARG A 218 24.02 6.29 15.63
C ARG A 218 22.94 5.57 16.42
N LYS A 219 22.15 6.33 17.18
CA LYS A 219 20.98 5.81 17.89
C LYS A 219 19.92 5.36 16.91
N VAL A 220 19.30 4.22 17.19
CA VAL A 220 18.32 3.56 16.33
C VAL A 220 16.93 3.66 16.95
N ARG A 221 16.02 4.29 16.21
CA ARG A 221 14.62 4.53 16.59
C ARG A 221 13.68 3.41 16.15
N LEU A 222 13.97 2.76 15.02
CA LEU A 222 13.17 1.63 14.52
C LEU A 222 14.08 0.58 13.88
N LEU A 223 13.72 -0.68 14.11
CA LEU A 223 14.27 -1.84 13.42
C LEU A 223 13.14 -2.61 12.73
N GLY A 224 13.45 -3.20 11.58
CA GLY A 224 12.51 -4.01 10.82
C GLY A 224 13.18 -5.14 10.07
N VAL A 225 12.50 -6.29 10.01
CA VAL A 225 12.90 -7.45 9.21
C VAL A 225 11.80 -7.74 8.21
N THR A 226 12.15 -7.85 6.93
CA THR A 226 11.21 -8.20 5.86
C THR A 226 11.77 -9.35 5.04
N VAL A 227 10.94 -10.35 4.74
CA VAL A 227 11.21 -11.36 3.73
C VAL A 227 10.41 -11.04 2.46
N SER A 228 11.05 -11.17 1.31
CA SER A 228 10.46 -10.88 0.00
C SER A 228 11.02 -11.84 -1.05
N ASN A 229 10.75 -11.54 -2.34
CA ASN A 229 11.08 -12.41 -3.46
C ASN A 229 10.44 -13.79 -3.24
N PHE A 230 9.12 -13.83 -3.16
CA PHE A 230 8.41 -15.09 -2.94
C PHE A 230 8.43 -15.93 -4.22
N ALA A 231 8.62 -17.25 -4.06
CA ALA A 231 8.41 -18.18 -5.16
C ALA A 231 7.04 -17.93 -5.79
N GLU A 232 6.98 -17.86 -7.11
CA GLU A 232 5.68 -17.94 -7.79
C GLU A 232 5.03 -19.27 -7.39
N PRO A 233 3.71 -19.28 -7.10
CA PRO A 233 3.02 -20.53 -6.90
C PRO A 233 3.28 -21.39 -8.13
N ALA A 234 3.72 -22.64 -7.92
CA ALA A 234 3.92 -23.58 -9.03
C ALA A 234 2.63 -23.58 -9.86
N SER A 235 2.71 -23.08 -11.09
CA SER A 235 1.59 -23.09 -12.01
C SER A 235 1.16 -24.55 -12.17
N THR A 236 0.01 -24.90 -11.60
CA THR A 236 -0.64 -26.17 -11.85
C THR A 236 -0.95 -26.24 -13.35
N GLY A 237 -0.11 -26.96 -14.10
CA GLY A 237 -0.39 -27.46 -15.46
C GLY A 237 -0.91 -26.45 -16.49
N GLY A 238 -0.04 -25.57 -16.99
CA GLY A 238 -0.21 -24.95 -18.31
C GLY A 238 0.68 -25.68 -19.31
N MET A 239 0.09 -26.36 -20.29
CA MET A 239 0.77 -27.15 -21.31
C MET A 239 1.97 -26.40 -21.89
N ARG A 240 3.14 -27.05 -21.94
CA ARG A 240 4.24 -26.64 -22.83
C ARG A 240 3.68 -26.67 -24.25
N GLN A 241 3.37 -25.49 -24.80
CA GLN A 241 3.26 -25.33 -26.24
C GLN A 241 4.66 -25.55 -26.80
N LEU A 242 4.88 -26.73 -27.37
CA LEU A 242 6.05 -26.99 -28.21
C LEU A 242 5.94 -26.03 -29.40
N GLU A 243 7.00 -25.25 -29.62
CA GLU A 243 7.12 -24.44 -30.83
C GLU A 243 7.09 -25.38 -32.05
N LEU A 244 6.12 -25.16 -32.92
CA LEU A 244 6.11 -25.71 -34.26
C LEU A 244 6.67 -24.62 -35.19
N PHE A 245 7.80 -24.98 -35.81
CA PHE A 245 8.60 -24.28 -36.82
C PHE A 245 9.61 -23.26 -36.31
#